data_AF-A0A8I0CY91-F1
#
_entry.id   AF-A0A8I0CY91-F1
#
_cell.length_a   1.000
_cell.length_b   1.000
_cell.length_c   1.000
_cell.angle_alpha   90.00
_cell.angle_beta   90.00
_cell.angle_gamma   90.00
#
_symmetry.space_group_name_H-M   'P 1'
#
loop_
_entity.id
_entity.type
_entity.pdbx_description
1 polymer ?
#
loop_
_entity_poly.entity_id
_entity_poly.type
_entity_poly.pdbx_seq_one_letter_code
_entity_poly.pdbx_strand_id
1 'polypeptide(L)'
;MKFKDGDRIKIKPHLWWPNGGVGVVSLPPEFVKEALDGEVAFTSTQRTIAGKERVITSVWVDFDEPVMDCSGDGPYIGGEVSIEYLEHM
;
A
#
# COMPACT_ATOMS: atom_id res chain seq x y z
N MET A 1 9.45 0.24 12.73
CA MET A 1 8.44 0.07 11.68
C MET A 1 7.83 -1.32 11.78
N LYS A 2 6.51 -1.45 11.54
CA LYS A 2 5.79 -2.75 11.67
C LYS A 2 6.03 -3.69 10.47
N PHE A 3 6.31 -3.10 9.30
CA PHE A 3 6.64 -3.78 8.05
C PHE A 3 7.91 -3.14 7.47
N LYS A 4 8.71 -3.92 6.74
CA LYS A 4 9.96 -3.51 6.08
C LYS A 4 10.00 -4.02 4.64
N ASP A 5 10.88 -3.44 3.84
CA ASP A 5 11.16 -3.90 2.48
C ASP A 5 11.45 -5.41 2.46
N GLY A 6 10.83 -6.12 1.52
CA GLY A 6 10.93 -7.57 1.38
C GLY A 6 10.00 -8.41 2.26
N ASP A 7 9.25 -7.80 3.20
CA ASP A 7 8.27 -8.56 4.00
C ASP A 7 7.14 -9.10 3.11
N ARG A 8 6.87 -10.40 3.25
CA ARG A 8 5.71 -11.05 2.62
C ARG A 8 4.47 -10.73 3.43
N ILE A 9 3.45 -10.20 2.77
CA ILE A 9 2.22 -9.78 3.44
C ILE A 9 0.98 -10.31 2.74
N LYS A 10 -0.10 -10.36 3.51
CA LYS A 10 -1.45 -10.49 3.01
C LYS A 10 -2.28 -9.27 3.39
N ILE A 11 -3.06 -8.78 2.44
CA ILE A 11 -4.03 -7.70 2.63
C ILE A 11 -5.33 -8.34 3.08
N LYS A 12 -5.81 -7.92 4.25
CA LYS A 12 -7.14 -8.27 4.74
C LYS A 12 -8.18 -7.60 3.85
N PRO A 13 -9.26 -8.29 3.45
CA PRO A 13 -10.37 -7.66 2.75
C PRO A 13 -10.83 -6.38 3.42
N HIS A 14 -10.87 -5.26 2.68
CA HIS A 14 -11.35 -3.99 3.19
C HIS A 14 -11.90 -3.08 2.09
N LEU A 15 -12.33 -1.87 2.46
CA LEU A 15 -13.05 -0.94 1.60
C LEU A 15 -12.35 -0.63 0.26
N TRP A 16 -11.02 -0.68 0.18
CA TRP A 16 -10.27 -0.36 -1.05
C TRP A 16 -9.81 -1.62 -1.80
N TRP A 17 -9.52 -2.69 -1.08
CA TRP A 17 -9.05 -3.97 -1.62
C TRP A 17 -10.02 -5.07 -1.18
N PRO A 18 -11.20 -5.21 -1.82
CA PRO A 18 -12.31 -6.03 -1.33
C PRO A 18 -11.98 -7.52 -1.31
N ASN A 19 -11.14 -7.98 -2.23
CA ASN A 19 -10.68 -9.37 -2.28
C ASN A 19 -9.33 -9.57 -1.57
N GLY A 20 -8.79 -8.51 -0.95
CA GLY A 20 -7.43 -8.50 -0.46
C GLY A 20 -6.40 -8.66 -1.58
N GLY A 21 -5.24 -9.19 -1.23
CA GLY A 21 -4.12 -9.42 -2.12
C GLY A 21 -2.95 -10.02 -1.34
N VAL A 22 -2.03 -10.64 -2.06
CA VAL A 22 -0.76 -11.13 -1.50
C VAL A 22 0.36 -10.44 -2.25
N GLY A 23 1.42 -10.11 -1.54
CA GLY A 23 2.54 -9.41 -2.16
C GLY A 23 3.70 -9.19 -1.22
N VAL A 24 4.58 -8.30 -1.65
CA VAL A 24 5.80 -7.93 -0.93
C VAL A 24 5.78 -6.43 -0.69
N VAL A 25 6.15 -6.03 0.53
CA VAL A 25 6.40 -4.61 0.82
C VAL A 25 7.64 -4.18 0.07
N SER A 26 7.53 -3.12 -0.74
CA SER A 26 8.63 -2.64 -1.57
C SER A 26 8.70 -1.11 -1.62
N LEU A 27 9.72 -0.58 -2.29
CA LEU A 27 9.79 0.83 -2.63
C LEU A 27 8.76 1.15 -3.72
N PRO A 28 8.01 2.27 -3.61
CA PRO A 28 7.09 2.66 -4.67
C PRO A 28 7.86 2.96 -5.98
N PRO A 29 7.27 2.67 -7.15
CA PRO A 29 7.81 3.06 -8.44
C PRO A 29 8.06 4.57 -8.54
N GLU A 30 9.02 4.98 -9.37
CA GLU A 30 9.42 6.40 -9.45
C GLU A 30 8.26 7.32 -9.87
N PHE A 31 7.44 6.89 -10.83
CA PHE A 31 6.25 7.64 -11.25
C PHE A 31 5.23 7.85 -10.11
N VAL A 32 5.17 6.93 -9.14
CA VAL A 32 4.32 7.08 -7.95
C VAL A 32 4.92 8.12 -7.01
N LYS A 33 6.24 8.13 -6.83
CA LYS A 33 6.92 9.15 -6.03
C LYS A 33 6.74 10.54 -6.63
N GLU A 34 6.93 10.67 -7.94
CA GLU A 34 6.74 11.93 -8.68
C GLU A 34 5.29 12.43 -8.58
N ALA A 35 4.30 11.54 -8.72
CA ALA A 35 2.89 11.90 -8.58
C ALA A 35 2.50 12.34 -7.17
N LEU A 36 3.30 11.97 -6.15
CA LEU A 36 3.07 12.30 -4.75
C LEU A 36 3.98 13.43 -4.24
N ASP A 37 4.85 13.97 -5.09
CA ASP A 37 5.80 15.01 -4.69
C ASP A 37 5.05 16.30 -4.31
N GLY A 38 5.39 16.86 -3.14
CA GLY A 38 4.83 18.11 -2.61
C GLY A 38 3.90 18.00 -1.39
N GLU A 39 3.06 16.97 -1.26
CA GLU A 39 2.08 16.92 -0.15
C GLU A 39 2.47 15.97 1.00
N VAL A 40 2.82 14.71 0.72
CA VAL A 40 3.35 13.75 1.72
C VAL A 40 4.12 12.67 0.96
N ALA A 41 5.44 12.77 0.84
CA ALA A 41 6.24 11.80 0.10
C ALA A 41 6.41 10.47 0.86
N PHE A 42 6.63 9.38 0.11
CA PHE A 42 7.19 8.16 0.68
C PHE A 42 8.65 8.43 1.11
N THR A 43 8.95 8.25 2.40
CA THR A 43 10.32 8.40 2.92
C THR A 43 11.17 7.13 2.68
N SER A 44 10.51 6.02 2.35
CA SER A 44 11.08 4.70 2.05
C SER A 44 9.98 3.81 1.45
N THR A 45 9.70 2.65 2.04
CA THR A 45 8.53 1.82 1.74
C THR A 45 7.26 2.34 2.39
N GLN A 46 7.35 3.35 3.27
CA GLN A 46 6.24 3.88 4.05
C GLN A 46 6.01 5.37 3.86
N ARG A 47 4.74 5.73 4.03
CA ARG A 47 4.22 7.09 4.05
C ARG A 47 3.28 7.23 5.23
N THR A 48 3.33 8.37 5.91
CA THR A 48 2.42 8.68 7.01
C THR A 48 1.70 9.99 6.73
N ILE A 49 0.37 9.95 6.71
CA ILE A 49 -0.50 11.08 6.39
C ILE A 49 -1.29 11.43 7.65
N ALA A 50 -1.30 12.72 8.00
CA ALA A 50 -2.20 13.24 9.04
C ALA A 50 -3.61 13.36 8.46
N GLY A 51 -4.47 12.39 8.78
CA GLY A 51 -5.91 12.51 8.52
C GLY A 51 -6.57 13.44 9.53
N LYS A 52 -7.82 13.83 9.25
CA LYS A 52 -8.60 14.77 10.09
C LYS A 52 -8.78 14.30 11.54
N GLU A 53 -8.89 12.99 11.75
CA GLU A 53 -9.17 12.37 13.06
C GLU A 53 -8.12 11.35 13.50
N ARG A 54 -7.24 10.92 12.58
CA ARG A 54 -6.22 9.91 12.86
C ARG A 54 -5.03 10.05 11.93
N VAL A 55 -3.89 9.57 12.40
CA VAL A 55 -2.69 9.37 11.58
C VAL A 55 -2.83 8.04 10.83
N ILE A 56 -2.64 8.05 9.52
CA ILE A 56 -2.67 6.87 8.67
C ILE A 56 -1.25 6.60 8.21
N THR A 57 -0.76 5.39 8.45
CA THR A 57 0.51 4.91 7.90
C THR A 57 0.23 3.85 6.86
N SER A 58 0.83 4.00 5.70
CA SER A 58 0.69 3.08 4.56
C SER A 58 2.06 2.58 4.10
N VAL A 59 2.07 1.43 3.45
CA VAL A 59 3.21 0.91 2.70
C VAL A 59 2.87 0.80 1.22
N TRP A 60 3.88 0.79 0.36
CA TRP A 60 3.71 0.28 -1.00
C TRP A 60 3.85 -1.25 -1.00
N VAL A 61 2.94 -1.93 -1.69
CA VAL A 61 2.94 -3.39 -1.88
C VAL A 61 3.00 -3.69 -3.37
N ASP A 62 3.96 -4.50 -3.79
CA ASP A 62 3.94 -5.15 -5.10
C ASP A 62 3.17 -6.46 -4.99
N PHE A 63 2.11 -6.61 -5.77
CA PHE A 63 1.24 -7.78 -5.70
C PHE A 63 1.82 -8.95 -6.49
N ASP A 64 1.67 -10.16 -5.94
CA ASP A 64 2.10 -11.40 -6.61
C ASP A 64 1.25 -11.65 -7.88
N GLU A 65 -0.02 -11.24 -7.86
CA GLU A 65 -0.92 -11.23 -9.00
C GLU A 65 -1.66 -9.88 -9.08
N PRO A 66 -2.00 -9.38 -10.28
CA PRO A 66 -2.70 -8.11 -10.40
C PRO A 66 -4.06 -8.08 -9.67
N VAL A 67 -4.32 -7.03 -8.87
CA VAL A 67 -5.49 -6.92 -7.98
C VAL A 67 -6.45 -5.82 -8.43
N MET A 68 -7.75 -6.09 -8.38
CA MET A 68 -8.81 -5.09 -8.61
C MET A 68 -9.15 -4.35 -7.32
N ASP A 69 -9.41 -3.04 -7.40
CA ASP A 69 -9.90 -2.27 -6.26
C ASP A 69 -11.42 -2.43 -6.06
N CYS A 70 -12.00 -1.68 -5.12
CA CYS A 70 -13.44 -1.71 -4.83
C CYS A 70 -14.34 -1.10 -5.91
N SER A 71 -13.79 -0.24 -6.76
CA SER A 71 -14.50 0.41 -7.85
C SER A 71 -14.55 -0.48 -9.10
N GLY A 72 -13.80 -1.58 -9.10
CA GLY A 72 -13.58 -2.41 -10.28
C GLY A 72 -12.50 -1.84 -11.20
N ASP A 73 -11.65 -0.95 -10.68
CA ASP A 73 -10.48 -0.43 -11.39
C ASP A 73 -9.26 -1.32 -11.18
N GLY A 74 -8.38 -1.33 -12.18
CA GLY A 74 -7.20 -2.19 -12.26
C GLY A 74 -7.18 -3.07 -13.51
N PRO A 75 -6.51 -4.25 -13.46
CA PRO A 75 -5.87 -4.82 -12.30
C PRO A 75 -4.51 -4.15 -12.02
N TYR A 76 -4.28 -3.76 -10.78
CA TYR A 76 -3.07 -3.09 -10.35
C TYR A 76 -1.97 -4.10 -10.06
N ILE A 77 -0.73 -3.80 -10.44
CA ILE A 77 0.45 -4.61 -10.11
C ILE A 77 1.05 -4.27 -8.73
N GLY A 78 0.62 -3.15 -8.15
CA GLY A 78 1.01 -2.72 -6.82
C GLY A 78 0.18 -1.52 -6.36
N GLY A 79 0.21 -1.23 -5.07
CA GLY A 79 -0.60 -0.16 -4.49
C GLY A 79 -0.17 0.28 -3.10
N GLU A 80 -0.60 1.49 -2.74
CA GLU A 80 -0.50 1.99 -1.37
C GLU A 80 -1.57 1.32 -0.49
N VAL A 81 -1.16 0.69 0.60
CA VAL A 81 -2.06 -0.03 1.52
C VAL A 81 -1.80 0.39 2.97
N SER A 82 -2.84 0.76 3.69
CA SER A 82 -2.75 1.10 5.12
C SER A 82 -2.32 -0.10 5.95
N ILE A 83 -1.34 0.08 6.84
CA ILE A 83 -0.73 -1.01 7.63
C ILE A 83 -1.69 -1.70 8.61
N GLU A 84 -2.87 -1.12 8.86
CA GLU A 84 -3.93 -1.71 9.67
C GLU A 84 -4.60 -2.91 8.97
N TYR A 85 -4.58 -2.93 7.63
CA TYR A 85 -5.15 -4.00 6.82
C TYR A 85 -4.12 -5.05 6.39
N LEU A 86 -2.91 -5.00 6.95
CA LEU A 86 -1.85 -5.94 6.60
C LEU A 86 -1.59 -6.94 7.71
N GLU A 87 -1.25 -8.16 7.31
CA GLU A 87 -0.71 -9.22 8.17
C GLU A 87 0.53 -9.84 7.53
N HIS A 88 1.50 -10.21 8.38
CA HIS A 88 2.65 -11.01 7.96
C HIS A 88 2.17 -12.42 7.58
N MET A 89 2.83 -13.00 6.59
CA MET A 89 2.63 -14.39 6.19
C MET A 89 3.67 -15.33 6.82
#